data_AF-A0AAW7AJA6-F1
#
_entry.id   AF-A0AAW7AJA6-F1
#
_cell.length_a   1.000
_cell.length_b   1.000
_cell.length_c   1.000
_cell.angle_alpha   90.00
_cell.angle_beta   90.00
_cell.angle_gamma   90.00
#
_symmetry.space_group_name_H-M   'P 1'
#
loop_
_entity.id
_entity.type
_entity.pdbx_description
1 polymer ?
#
loop_
_entity_poly.entity_id
_entity_poly.type
_entity_poly.pdbx_seq_one_letter_code
_entity_poly.pdbx_strand_id
1 'polypeptide(L)'
;MSFSKRMKQSREKQGMTLAELGRTIGKTEATVQRYESGNIKNLKNDTIENIANALNVNPAYLMGWIDDEPSNEDTIAAHLDGDDFTEEELAEIRKYANYVREQHRKMQGE
;
A
#
# COMPACT_ATOMS: atom_id res chain seq x y z
N MET A 1 -2.71 -13.43 -8.32
CA MET A 1 -1.27 -13.36 -7.97
C MET A 1 -1.07 -13.90 -6.55
N SER A 2 0.02 -14.60 -6.21
CA SER A 2 0.23 -15.17 -4.86
C SER A 2 0.73 -14.13 -3.84
N PHE A 3 0.51 -14.38 -2.53
CA PHE A 3 0.99 -13.53 -1.43
C PHE A 3 2.47 -13.16 -1.57
N SER A 4 3.33 -14.16 -1.75
CA SER A 4 4.78 -13.99 -1.86
C SER A 4 5.17 -13.08 -3.04
N LYS A 5 4.43 -13.17 -4.15
CA LYS A 5 4.67 -12.32 -5.33
C LYS A 5 4.18 -10.89 -5.11
N ARG A 6 3.02 -10.69 -4.46
CA ARG A 6 2.51 -9.36 -4.10
C ARG A 6 3.44 -8.67 -3.11
N MET A 7 3.89 -9.38 -2.08
CA MET A 7 4.88 -8.87 -1.10
C MET A 7 6.17 -8.40 -1.78
N LYS A 8 6.75 -9.23 -2.66
CA LYS A 8 7.96 -8.88 -3.41
C LYS A 8 7.77 -7.63 -4.26
N GLN A 9 6.66 -7.55 -5.00
CA GLN A 9 6.35 -6.39 -5.83
C GLN A 9 6.18 -5.12 -5.00
N SER A 10 5.46 -5.18 -3.89
CA SER A 10 5.29 -4.03 -2.99
C SER A 10 6.62 -3.55 -2.42
N ARG A 11 7.53 -4.46 -2.06
CA ARG A 11 8.89 -4.13 -1.58
C ARG A 11 9.71 -3.46 -2.68
N GLU A 12 9.72 -4.03 -3.88
CA GLU A 12 10.48 -3.50 -5.02
C GLU A 12 9.95 -2.14 -5.48
N LYS A 13 8.62 -1.92 -5.46
CA LYS A 13 7.99 -0.63 -5.76
C LYS A 13 8.44 0.49 -4.81
N GLN A 14 8.80 0.14 -3.58
CA GLN A 14 9.33 1.08 -2.59
C GLN A 14 10.85 1.19 -2.59
N GLY A 15 11.55 0.47 -3.48
CA GLY A 15 13.01 0.47 -3.52
C GLY A 15 13.66 -0.15 -2.28
N MET A 16 12.92 -0.91 -1.47
CA MET A 16 13.46 -1.53 -0.25
C MET A 16 14.21 -2.82 -0.59
N THR A 17 15.34 -3.05 0.06
CA THR A 17 16.05 -4.33 0.07
C THR A 17 15.39 -5.33 1.02
N LEU A 18 15.69 -6.62 0.86
CA LEU A 18 15.23 -7.68 1.78
C LEU A 18 15.72 -7.43 3.22
N ALA A 19 16.95 -6.94 3.37
CA ALA A 19 17.55 -6.61 4.66
C ALA A 19 16.87 -5.41 5.34
N GLU A 20 16.48 -4.39 4.57
CA GLU A 20 15.69 -3.26 5.08
C GLU A 20 14.32 -3.69 5.56
N LEU A 21 13.57 -4.42 4.72
CA LEU A 21 12.26 -4.93 5.12
C LEU A 21 12.37 -5.80 6.38
N GLY A 22 13.37 -6.68 6.44
CA GLY A 22 13.65 -7.51 7.61
C GLY A 22 13.88 -6.67 8.87
N ARG A 23 14.74 -5.66 8.80
CA ARG A 23 14.97 -4.73 9.92
C ARG A 23 13.68 -4.04 10.36
N THR A 24 12.85 -3.58 9.42
CA THR A 24 11.57 -2.90 9.72
C THR A 24 10.58 -3.82 10.45
N ILE A 25 10.47 -5.09 10.07
CA ILE A 25 9.52 -6.04 10.68
C ILE A 25 10.12 -6.89 11.81
N GLY A 26 11.35 -6.60 12.24
CA GLY A 26 12.06 -7.36 13.27
C GLY A 26 12.34 -8.83 12.87
N LYS A 27 12.71 -9.06 11.61
CA LYS A 27 13.08 -10.37 11.04
C LYS A 27 14.43 -10.30 10.34
N THR A 28 15.03 -11.48 10.10
CA THR A 28 16.26 -11.57 9.31
C THR A 28 15.96 -11.50 7.81
N GLU A 29 16.92 -11.03 7.02
CA GLU A 29 16.84 -11.03 5.55
C GLU A 29 16.45 -12.40 5.00
N ALA A 30 17.09 -13.47 5.48
CA ALA A 30 16.77 -14.84 5.09
C ALA A 30 15.31 -15.24 5.38
N THR A 31 14.72 -14.71 6.47
CA THR A 31 13.31 -14.96 6.79
C THR A 31 12.40 -14.27 5.78
N VAL A 32 12.69 -13.01 5.43
CA VAL A 32 11.95 -12.26 4.41
C VAL A 32 12.05 -12.94 3.04
N GLN A 33 13.24 -13.40 2.66
CA GLN A 33 13.44 -14.16 1.43
C GLN A 33 12.56 -15.42 1.39
N ARG A 34 12.45 -16.15 2.50
CA ARG A 34 11.57 -17.34 2.61
C ARG A 34 10.08 -16.99 2.51
N TYR A 35 9.68 -15.79 2.92
CA TYR A 35 8.31 -15.29 2.71
C TYR A 35 8.07 -15.01 1.21
N GLU A 36 8.98 -14.28 0.55
CA GLU A 36 8.87 -13.93 -0.87
C GLU A 36 9.06 -15.12 -1.83
N SER A 37 9.72 -16.19 -1.39
CA SER A 37 9.84 -17.43 -2.17
C SER A 37 8.66 -18.38 -1.98
N GLY A 38 7.76 -18.12 -1.03
CA GLY A 38 6.64 -19.01 -0.69
C GLY A 38 7.02 -20.27 0.08
N ASN A 39 8.23 -20.32 0.65
CA ASN A 39 8.70 -21.44 1.49
C ASN A 39 7.99 -21.48 2.84
N ILE A 40 7.39 -20.36 3.28
CA ILE A 40 6.54 -20.27 4.46
C ILE A 40 5.16 -19.81 4.00
N LYS A 41 4.18 -20.72 4.02
CA LYS A 41 2.83 -20.46 3.53
C LYS A 41 1.87 -19.92 4.59
N ASN A 42 2.09 -20.29 5.86
CA ASN A 42 1.22 -19.93 6.97
C ASN A 42 1.94 -18.93 7.89
N LEU A 43 1.79 -17.64 7.58
CA LEU A 43 2.18 -16.57 8.49
C LEU A 43 1.06 -16.30 9.50
N LYS A 44 1.43 -15.85 10.70
CA LYS A 44 0.46 -15.32 11.66
C LYS A 44 -0.10 -14.00 11.15
N ASN A 45 -1.35 -13.68 11.51
CA ASN A 45 -2.00 -12.42 11.13
C ASN A 45 -1.15 -11.20 11.55
N ASP A 46 -0.63 -11.17 12.77
CA ASP A 46 0.25 -10.10 13.25
C ASP A 46 1.48 -9.88 12.36
N THR A 47 2.04 -10.97 11.80
CA THR A 47 3.18 -10.86 10.88
C THR A 47 2.75 -10.28 9.53
N ILE A 48 1.57 -10.67 9.04
CA ILE A 48 1.01 -10.14 7.80
C ILE A 48 0.73 -8.64 7.95
N GLU A 49 0.14 -8.22 9.07
CA GLU A 49 -0.10 -6.81 9.40
C GLU A 49 1.21 -6.02 9.49
N ASN A 50 2.23 -6.55 10.18
CA ASN A 50 3.54 -5.90 10.25
C ASN A 50 4.20 -5.73 8.88
N ILE A 51 4.10 -6.75 8.01
CA ILE A 51 4.61 -6.68 6.63
C ILE A 51 3.83 -5.63 5.83
N ALA A 52 2.51 -5.63 5.93
CA ALA A 52 1.63 -4.70 5.23
C ALA A 52 1.94 -3.25 5.63
N ASN A 53 2.08 -2.98 6.93
CA ASN A 53 2.44 -1.66 7.46
C ASN A 53 3.84 -1.23 7.00
N ALA A 54 4.83 -2.13 7.07
CA ALA A 54 6.19 -1.85 6.61
C ALA A 54 6.26 -1.56 5.11
N LEU A 55 5.36 -2.16 4.33
CA LEU A 55 5.24 -1.96 2.90
C LEU A 55 4.18 -0.92 2.52
N ASN A 56 3.58 -0.21 3.49
CA ASN A 56 2.52 0.76 3.25
C ASN A 56 1.43 0.24 2.28
N VAL A 57 1.00 -1.02 2.46
CA VAL A 57 -0.07 -1.65 1.66
C VAL A 57 -1.16 -2.24 2.54
N ASN A 58 -2.33 -2.49 1.96
CA ASN A 58 -3.42 -3.18 2.65
C ASN A 58 -3.08 -4.68 2.88
N PRO A 59 -3.21 -5.23 4.11
CA PRO A 59 -3.03 -6.66 4.38
C PRO A 59 -3.89 -7.56 3.46
N ALA A 60 -5.12 -7.14 3.14
CA ALA A 60 -6.03 -7.86 2.24
C ALA A 60 -5.49 -7.90 0.80
N TYR A 61 -4.75 -6.87 0.37
CA TYR A 61 -4.06 -6.88 -0.92
C TYR A 61 -2.98 -7.95 -0.93
N LEU A 62 -2.13 -8.01 0.11
CA LEU A 62 -1.11 -9.05 0.22
C LEU A 62 -1.73 -10.46 0.22
N MET A 63 -2.84 -10.64 0.93
CA MET A 63 -3.58 -11.90 0.97
C MET A 63 -4.31 -12.24 -0.33
N GLY A 64 -4.44 -11.27 -1.25
CA GLY A 64 -5.14 -11.44 -2.52
C GLY A 64 -6.66 -11.49 -2.38
N TRP A 65 -7.21 -10.94 -1.29
CA TRP A 65 -8.66 -10.76 -1.12
C TRP A 65 -9.19 -9.55 -1.89
N ILE A 66 -8.30 -8.63 -2.24
CA ILE A 66 -8.56 -7.51 -3.13
C ILE A 66 -7.50 -7.50 -4.24
N ASP A 67 -7.90 -7.15 -5.46
CA ASP A 67 -6.99 -7.11 -6.60
C ASP A 67 -6.26 -5.79 -6.72
N ASP A 68 -6.93 -4.69 -6.38
CA ASP A 68 -6.34 -3.36 -6.34
C ASP A 68 -6.07 -2.96 -4.89
N GLU A 69 -4.91 -2.35 -4.66
CA GLU A 69 -4.66 -1.63 -3.42
C GLU A 69 -5.54 -0.38 -3.47
N PRO A 70 -6.45 -0.14 -2.49
CA PRO A 70 -7.06 1.17 -2.38
C PRO A 70 -5.91 2.14 -2.20
N SER A 71 -5.70 3.03 -3.18
CA SER A 71 -4.70 4.06 -3.07
C SER A 71 -4.95 4.79 -1.75
N ASN A 72 -3.96 4.82 -0.87
CA ASN A 72 -3.99 5.66 0.34
C ASN A 72 -4.21 7.16 0.03
N GLU A 73 -4.31 7.54 -1.25
CA GLU A 73 -4.82 8.83 -1.71
C GLU A 73 -6.29 9.12 -1.36
N ASP A 74 -7.06 8.16 -0.82
CA ASP A 74 -8.46 8.40 -0.45
C ASP A 74 -8.68 8.83 1.01
N THR A 75 -7.64 8.97 1.83
CA THR A 75 -7.81 9.47 3.21
C THR A 75 -7.24 10.87 3.38
N ILE A 76 -7.84 11.84 2.69
CA ILE A 76 -7.74 13.28 3.06
C ILE A 76 -8.52 13.53 4.37
N ALA A 77 -9.40 12.60 4.77
CA ALA A 77 -10.45 12.84 5.76
C ALA A 77 -10.13 12.46 7.23
N ALA A 78 -8.92 12.00 7.58
CA ALA A 78 -8.61 11.61 8.98
C ALA A 78 -8.26 12.79 9.91
N HIS A 79 -8.27 14.04 9.42
CA HIS A 79 -8.00 15.25 10.21
C HIS A 79 -8.85 16.47 9.82
N LEU A 80 -9.96 16.24 9.12
CA LEU A 80 -10.95 17.27 8.84
C LEU A 80 -12.13 16.95 9.75
N ASP A 81 -12.18 17.61 10.91
CA ASP A 81 -13.41 17.59 11.70
C ASP A 81 -14.53 18.18 10.82
N GLY A 82 -15.73 17.63 10.90
CA GLY A 82 -16.84 17.86 9.96
C GLY A 82 -17.38 19.29 9.85
N ASP A 83 -16.68 20.29 10.42
CA ASP A 83 -17.02 21.72 10.43
C ASP A 83 -16.13 22.58 9.50
N ASP A 84 -15.06 22.04 8.91
CA ASP A 84 -14.08 22.86 8.16
C ASP A 84 -14.53 23.23 6.73
N PHE A 85 -15.38 22.41 6.10
CA PHE A 85 -15.81 22.61 4.72
C PHE A 85 -17.27 22.17 4.52
N THR A 86 -18.02 22.97 3.79
CA THR A 86 -19.37 22.64 3.32
C THR A 86 -19.34 21.49 2.30
N GLU A 87 -20.49 20.84 2.09
CA GLU A 87 -20.64 19.79 1.06
C GLU A 87 -20.23 20.28 -0.35
N GLU A 88 -20.47 21.56 -0.62
CA GLU A 88 -20.14 22.22 -1.88
C GLU A 88 -18.63 22.38 -2.06
N GLU A 89 -17.94 22.85 -1.01
CA GLU A 89 -16.48 22.99 -0.99
C GLU A 89 -15.78 21.63 -1.10
N LEU A 90 -16.30 20.60 -0.44
CA LEU A 90 -15.80 19.23 -0.58
C LEU A 90 -16.00 18.68 -2.00
N ALA A 91 -17.12 19.00 -2.64
CA ALA A 91 -17.36 18.61 -4.02
C ALA A 91 -16.36 19.29 -4.98
N GLU A 92 -16.00 20.54 -4.72
CA GLU A 92 -15.01 21.28 -5.50
C GLU A 92 -13.59 20.72 -5.32
N ILE A 93 -13.19 20.42 -4.07
CA ILE A 93 -11.91 19.78 -3.75
C ILE A 93 -11.79 18.44 -4.49
N ARG A 94 -12.85 17.60 -4.46
CA ARG A 94 -12.87 16.32 -5.18
C ARG A 94 -12.74 16.50 -6.69
N LYS A 95 -13.44 17.48 -7.25
CA LYS A 95 -13.37 17.80 -8.67
C LYS A 95 -11.96 18.22 -9.08
N TYR A 96 -11.30 19.06 -8.27
CA TYR A 96 -9.93 19.49 -8.51
C TYR A 96 -8.93 18.35 -8.41
N ALA A 97 -9.04 17.50 -7.38
CA ALA A 97 -8.19 16.32 -7.21
C ALA A 97 -8.28 15.38 -8.43
N ASN A 98 -9.48 15.13 -8.94
CA ASN A 98 -9.68 14.34 -10.16
C ASN A 98 -9.05 14.99 -11.39
N TYR A 99 -9.19 16.30 -11.55
CA TYR A 99 -8.57 17.03 -12.65
C TYR A 99 -7.03 16.90 -12.64
N VAL A 100 -6.39 17.09 -11.47
CA VAL A 100 -4.93 16.97 -11.33
C VAL A 100 -4.45 15.57 -11.68
N ARG A 101 -5.17 14.53 -11.22
CA ARG A 101 -4.88 13.13 -11.56
C ARG A 101 -4.97 12.87 -13.06
N GLU A 102 -5.99 13.42 -13.73
CA GLU A 102 -6.13 13.30 -15.19
C GLU A 102 -5.01 14.01 -15.95
N GLN A 103 -4.58 15.20 -15.50
CA GLN A 103 -3.44 15.91 -16.10
C GLN A 103 -2.15 15.10 -15.96
N HIS A 104 -1.85 14.57 -14.76
CA HIS A 104 -0.68 13.72 -14.55
C HIS A 104 -0.70 12.45 -15.41
N ARG A 105 -1.87 11.82 -15.55
CA ARG A 105 -2.03 10.62 -16.39
C ARG A 105 -1.82 10.91 -17.87
N LYS A 106 -2.21 12.09 -18.35
CA LYS A 106 -1.96 12.54 -19.73
C LYS A 106 -0.48 12.86 -19.98
N MET A 107 0.23 13.40 -18.99
CA MET A 107 1.66 13.71 -19.11
C MET A 107 2.59 12.50 -19.04
N GLN A 108 2.16 11.38 -18.44
CA GLN A 108 2.94 10.13 -18.37
C GLN A 108 2.58 9.11 -19.46
N GLY A 109 1.69 9.47 -20.38
CA GLY A 109 1.19 8.61 -21.46
C GLY A 109 1.76 8.89 -22.85
N GLU A 110 2.81 9.72 -22.96
CA GLU A 110 3.56 9.98 -24.22
C GLU A 110 5.00 9.46 -24.13
#